data_AF-A0A949SWI8-F1
#
_entry.id   AF-A0A949SWI8-F1
#
_cell.length_a   1.000
_cell.length_b   1.000
_cell.length_c   1.000
_cell.angle_alpha   90.00
_cell.angle_beta   90.00
_cell.angle_gamma   90.00
#
_symmetry.space_group_name_H-M   'P 1'
#
loop_
_entity.id
_entity.type
_entity.pdbx_description
1 polymer ?
#
loop_
_entity_poly.entity_id
_entity_poly.type
_entity_poly.pdbx_seq_one_letter_code
_entity_poly.pdbx_strand_id
1 'polypeptide(L)'
;MRQVRADWDVFVSQRLPEVLTPQLMRAWQAVLHNDLNALQHADHAFSGRLDGSEAEASKEAGRLLFKATRQARYQGVLGHYRRACESGQSPGHFLTAWAAVAHFFQLSLTNLVSEYLRLEWSLATRAQVDAALPVDLARLVADLLKPQLAEIRVVA
;
A
#
# COMPACT_ATOMS: atom_id res chain seq x y z
N MET A 1 -18.21 17.70 6.95
CA MET A 1 -18.53 16.47 6.17
C MET A 1 -18.53 16.66 4.67
N ARG A 2 -19.16 17.69 4.08
CA ARG A 2 -19.22 17.84 2.60
C ARG A 2 -17.84 17.90 1.94
N GLN A 3 -16.89 18.68 2.50
CA GLN A 3 -15.53 18.79 1.95
C GLN A 3 -14.77 17.46 2.00
N VAL A 4 -14.67 16.83 3.18
CA VAL A 4 -14.01 15.52 3.34
C VAL A 4 -14.59 14.46 2.40
N ARG A 5 -15.90 14.49 2.13
CA ARG A 5 -16.53 13.58 1.18
C ARG A 5 -16.13 13.88 -0.27
N ALA A 6 -16.11 15.15 -0.67
CA ALA A 6 -15.65 15.54 -1.98
C ALA A 6 -14.17 15.18 -2.19
N ASP A 7 -13.32 15.40 -1.19
CA ASP A 7 -11.91 15.03 -1.21
C ASP A 7 -11.74 13.50 -1.33
N TRP A 8 -12.56 12.74 -0.62
CA TRP A 8 -12.60 11.28 -0.72
C TRP A 8 -13.02 10.80 -2.12
N ASP A 9 -14.04 11.42 -2.72
CA ASP A 9 -14.49 11.05 -4.06
C ASP A 9 -13.40 11.32 -5.11
N VAL A 10 -12.67 12.44 -4.98
CA VAL A 10 -11.48 12.74 -5.82
C VAL A 10 -10.36 11.71 -5.59
N PHE A 11 -10.08 11.39 -4.33
CA PHE A 11 -9.08 10.37 -3.98
C PHE A 11 -9.39 9.02 -4.62
N VAL A 12 -10.62 8.52 -4.46
CA VAL A 12 -11.05 7.21 -4.97
C VAL A 12 -11.10 7.18 -6.49
N SER A 13 -11.51 8.27 -7.15
CA SER A 13 -11.67 8.32 -8.61
C SER A 13 -10.38 8.60 -9.38
N GLN A 14 -9.40 9.25 -8.76
CA GLN A 14 -8.17 9.69 -9.45
C GLN A 14 -6.92 9.09 -8.79
N ARG A 15 -6.60 9.55 -7.57
CA ARG A 15 -5.32 9.25 -6.91
C ARG A 15 -5.13 7.75 -6.68
N LEU A 16 -6.18 7.09 -6.18
CA LEU A 16 -6.17 5.68 -5.84
C LEU A 16 -5.93 4.78 -7.07
N PRO A 17 -6.71 4.86 -8.17
CA PRO A 17 -6.50 4.02 -9.34
C PRO A 17 -5.25 4.41 -10.14
N GLU A 18 -4.89 5.69 -10.23
CA GLU A 18 -3.77 6.12 -11.06
C GLU A 18 -2.43 5.89 -10.38
N VAL A 19 -2.29 6.25 -9.10
CA VAL A 19 -1.00 6.30 -8.40
C VAL A 19 -0.81 5.13 -7.46
N LEU A 20 -1.73 4.94 -6.54
CA LEU A 20 -1.54 4.07 -5.37
C LEU A 20 -1.77 2.60 -5.69
N THR A 21 -2.83 2.30 -6.44
CA THR A 21 -3.16 0.92 -6.83
C THR A 21 -2.03 0.29 -7.65
N PRO A 22 -1.50 0.90 -8.72
CA PRO A 22 -0.41 0.29 -9.48
C PRO A 22 0.85 0.05 -8.65
N GLN A 23 1.17 0.94 -7.70
CA GLN A 23 2.29 0.72 -6.80
C GLN A 23 2.06 -0.50 -5.91
N LEU A 24 0.90 -0.54 -5.27
CA LEU A 24 0.53 -1.60 -4.35
C LEU A 24 0.49 -2.96 -5.04
N MET A 25 0.01 -3.02 -6.28
CA MET A 25 0.00 -4.24 -7.08
C MET A 25 1.41 -4.71 -7.45
N ARG A 26 2.31 -3.81 -7.89
CA ARG A 26 3.70 -4.15 -8.19
C ARG A 26 4.43 -4.67 -6.95
N ALA A 27 4.29 -3.96 -5.83
CA ALA A 27 4.86 -4.39 -4.57
C ALA A 27 4.30 -5.75 -4.12
N TRP A 28 2.98 -5.96 -4.25
CA TRP A 28 2.31 -7.22 -3.94
C TRP A 28 2.85 -8.39 -4.78
N GLN A 29 2.99 -8.21 -6.09
CA GLN A 29 3.55 -9.24 -6.96
C GLN A 29 4.99 -9.56 -6.60
N ALA A 30 5.83 -8.56 -6.30
CA ALA A 30 7.20 -8.79 -5.90
C ALA A 30 7.30 -9.57 -4.57
N VAL A 31 6.47 -9.25 -3.57
CA VAL A 31 6.48 -9.98 -2.29
C VAL A 31 5.96 -11.41 -2.44
N LEU A 32 4.93 -11.64 -3.26
CA LEU A 32 4.40 -12.99 -3.53
C LEU A 32 5.46 -13.92 -4.13
N HIS A 33 6.33 -13.39 -4.99
CA HIS A 33 7.41 -14.14 -5.63
C HIS A 33 8.72 -14.14 -4.82
N ASN A 34 8.74 -13.55 -3.62
CA ASN A 34 9.96 -13.31 -2.84
C ASN A 34 11.08 -12.59 -3.63
N ASP A 35 10.70 -11.72 -4.56
CA ASP A 35 11.64 -10.97 -5.41
C ASP A 35 11.97 -9.61 -4.79
N LEU A 36 13.08 -9.58 -4.03
CA LEU A 36 13.58 -8.36 -3.40
C LEU A 36 13.95 -7.29 -4.44
N ASN A 37 14.52 -7.67 -5.58
CA ASN A 37 14.99 -6.72 -6.59
C ASN A 37 13.80 -6.03 -7.25
N ALA A 38 12.76 -6.79 -7.60
CA ALA A 38 11.52 -6.22 -8.13
C ALA A 38 10.85 -5.30 -7.10
N LEU A 39 10.89 -5.66 -5.82
CA LEU A 39 10.32 -4.85 -4.74
C LEU A 39 11.06 -3.51 -4.60
N GLN A 40 12.40 -3.51 -4.60
CA GLN A 40 13.21 -2.29 -4.55
C GLN A 40 13.01 -1.42 -5.80
N HIS A 41 12.92 -2.02 -6.99
CA HIS A 41 12.64 -1.28 -8.21
C HIS A 41 11.26 -0.61 -8.18
N ALA A 42 10.23 -1.32 -7.72
CA ALA A 42 8.90 -0.75 -7.56
C ALA A 42 8.92 0.42 -6.56
N ASP A 43 9.67 0.30 -5.46
CA ASP A 43 9.80 1.36 -4.45
C ASP A 43 10.49 2.62 -4.98
N HIS A 44 11.61 2.47 -5.71
CA HIS A 44 12.30 3.59 -6.35
C HIS A 44 11.44 4.26 -7.42
N ALA A 45 10.75 3.47 -8.25
CA ALA A 45 9.84 4.00 -9.26
C ALA A 45 8.70 4.81 -8.63
N PHE A 46 8.28 4.45 -7.41
CA PHE A 46 7.22 5.16 -6.70
C PHE A 46 7.63 6.57 -6.25
N SER A 47 8.89 6.78 -5.88
CA SER A 47 9.39 8.11 -5.50
C SER A 47 9.16 9.15 -6.60
N GLY A 48 9.29 8.76 -7.88
CA GLY A 48 9.05 9.64 -9.02
C GLY A 48 7.58 9.99 -9.27
N ARG A 49 6.64 9.42 -8.50
CA ARG A 49 5.19 9.64 -8.64
C ARG A 49 4.60 10.50 -7.52
N LEU A 50 5.39 10.78 -6.49
CA LEU A 50 4.98 11.57 -5.33
C LEU A 50 5.64 12.94 -5.41
N ASP A 51 4.97 13.95 -4.85
CA ASP A 51 5.68 15.21 -4.58
C ASP A 51 6.67 15.02 -3.42
N GLY A 52 7.57 16.00 -3.23
CA GLY A 52 8.62 15.89 -2.21
C GLY A 52 8.08 15.73 -0.79
N SER A 53 7.00 16.41 -0.44
CA SER A 53 6.41 16.35 0.90
C SER A 53 5.74 15.00 1.18
N GLU A 54 5.03 14.50 0.18
CA GLU A 54 4.36 13.21 0.21
C GLU A 54 5.36 12.06 0.21
N ALA A 55 6.45 12.19 -0.55
CA ALA A 55 7.54 11.23 -0.55
C ALA A 55 8.18 11.10 0.84
N GLU A 56 8.49 12.21 1.52
CA GLU A 56 9.02 12.18 2.88
C GLU A 56 8.02 11.56 3.88
N ALA A 57 6.75 11.98 3.82
CA ALA A 57 5.71 11.43 4.69
C ALA A 57 5.54 9.92 4.49
N SER A 58 5.57 9.47 3.23
CA SER A 58 5.45 8.07 2.85
C SER A 58 6.63 7.23 3.34
N LYS A 59 7.87 7.75 3.21
CA LYS A 59 9.08 7.08 3.74
C LYS A 59 9.05 7.00 5.27
N GLU A 60 8.63 8.07 5.94
CA GLU A 60 8.52 8.08 7.39
C GLU A 60 7.47 7.07 7.88
N ALA A 61 6.30 7.00 7.23
CA ALA A 61 5.29 6.00 7.54
C ALA A 61 5.80 4.57 7.32
N GLY A 62 6.55 4.30 6.25
CA GLY A 62 7.20 3.01 6.03
C GLY A 62 8.23 2.66 7.12
N ARG A 63 9.05 3.64 7.52
CA ARG A 63 10.01 3.49 8.62
C ARG A 63 9.34 3.15 9.96
N LEU A 64 8.23 3.81 10.28
CA LEU A 64 7.44 3.52 11.48
C LEU A 64 6.86 2.10 11.45
N LEU A 65 6.40 1.65 10.28
CA LEU A 65 5.89 0.30 10.10
C LEU A 65 6.99 -0.76 10.29
N PHE A 66 8.20 -0.54 9.78
CA PHE A 66 9.34 -1.42 10.03
C PHE A 66 9.76 -1.47 11.50
N LYS A 67 9.70 -0.34 12.19
CA LYS A 67 9.98 -0.29 13.63
C LYS A 67 9.03 -1.20 14.41
N ALA A 68 7.75 -1.23 14.04
CA ALA A 68 6.73 -2.06 14.69
C ALA A 68 6.94 -3.58 14.45
N THR A 69 7.60 -3.97 13.35
CA THR A 69 7.76 -5.37 12.95
C THR A 69 9.15 -5.96 13.27
N ARG A 70 10.07 -5.15 13.81
CA ARG A 70 11.50 -5.49 13.97
C ARG A 70 11.79 -6.79 14.75
N GLN A 71 10.96 -7.13 15.74
CA GLN A 71 11.17 -8.27 16.63
C GLN A 71 10.56 -9.58 16.11
N ALA A 72 9.86 -9.54 14.97
CA ALA A 72 9.26 -10.73 14.40
C ALA A 72 10.35 -11.69 13.89
N ARG A 73 10.20 -13.00 14.14
CA ARG A 73 11.13 -14.02 13.61
C ARG A 73 10.78 -14.35 12.16
N TYR A 74 11.78 -14.83 11.40
CA TYR A 74 11.60 -15.33 10.02
C TYR A 74 10.89 -14.36 9.06
N GLN A 75 11.34 -13.11 9.02
CA GLN A 75 10.71 -12.04 8.23
C GLN A 75 10.78 -12.22 6.70
N GLY A 76 11.50 -13.22 6.18
CA GLY A 76 11.62 -13.44 4.73
C GLY A 76 11.93 -12.16 3.94
N VAL A 77 11.21 -11.94 2.85
CA VAL A 77 11.33 -10.74 1.99
C VAL A 77 11.16 -9.42 2.77
N LEU A 78 10.28 -9.35 3.78
CA LEU A 78 10.12 -8.17 4.64
C LEU A 78 11.43 -7.82 5.36
N GLY A 79 12.12 -8.83 5.90
CA GLY A 79 13.38 -8.64 6.61
C GLY A 79 14.51 -8.18 5.70
N HIS A 80 14.56 -8.71 4.47
CA HIS A 80 15.53 -8.27 3.46
C HIS A 80 15.25 -6.84 2.99
N TYR A 81 13.99 -6.53 2.70
CA TYR A 81 13.58 -5.20 2.25
C TYR A 81 13.82 -4.12 3.31
N ARG A 82 13.50 -4.41 4.58
CA ARG A 82 13.84 -3.51 5.70
C ARG A 82 15.34 -3.20 5.77
N ARG A 83 16.21 -4.22 5.65
CA ARG A 83 17.66 -4.03 5.65
C ARG A 83 18.13 -3.17 4.47
N ALA A 84 17.56 -3.39 3.29
CA ALA A 84 17.84 -2.56 2.12
C ALA A 84 17.52 -1.08 2.40
N CYS A 85 16.36 -0.80 3.01
CA CYS A 85 15.98 0.56 3.44
C CYS A 85 16.95 1.13 4.49
N GLU A 86 17.30 0.36 5.52
CA GLU A 86 18.24 0.78 6.58
C GLU A 86 19.64 1.09 6.02
N SER A 87 20.04 0.42 4.93
CA SER A 87 21.30 0.68 4.21
C SER A 87 21.22 1.75 3.12
N GLY A 88 20.06 2.37 2.91
CA GLY A 88 19.84 3.39 1.86
C GLY A 88 19.75 2.83 0.42
N GLN A 89 19.59 1.52 0.25
CA GLN A 89 19.43 0.88 -1.07
C GLN A 89 18.01 0.96 -1.61
N SER A 90 17.03 1.28 -0.76
CA SER A 90 15.63 1.49 -1.13
C SER A 90 15.04 2.65 -0.33
N PRO A 91 14.11 3.44 -0.89
CA PRO A 91 13.47 4.55 -0.18
C PRO A 91 12.69 4.14 1.07
N GLY A 92 11.97 3.01 1.03
CA GLY A 92 11.14 2.51 2.11
C GLY A 92 9.75 3.12 2.17
N HIS A 93 9.06 3.30 1.03
CA HIS A 93 7.73 3.91 1.02
C HIS A 93 6.66 3.04 1.70
N PHE A 94 5.67 3.69 2.30
CA PHE A 94 4.64 3.03 3.10
C PHE A 94 3.91 1.91 2.36
N LEU A 95 3.45 2.13 1.11
CA LEU A 95 2.70 1.10 0.37
C LEU A 95 3.54 -0.13 0.05
N THR A 96 4.83 0.05 -0.22
CA THR A 96 5.77 -1.06 -0.46
C THR A 96 5.98 -1.85 0.83
N ALA A 97 6.22 -1.15 1.95
CA ALA A 97 6.34 -1.76 3.27
C ALA A 97 5.04 -2.45 3.71
N TRP A 98 3.87 -1.86 3.41
CA TRP A 98 2.55 -2.40 3.73
C TRP A 98 2.31 -3.73 3.01
N ALA A 99 2.67 -3.84 1.73
CA ALA A 99 2.62 -5.09 0.98
C ALA A 99 3.50 -6.18 1.63
N ALA A 100 4.74 -5.86 1.98
CA ALA A 100 5.66 -6.80 2.61
C ALA A 100 5.16 -7.26 4.00
N VAL A 101 4.60 -6.34 4.80
CA VAL A 101 4.04 -6.65 6.11
C VAL A 101 2.78 -7.50 6.00
N ALA A 102 1.86 -7.16 5.10
CA ALA A 102 0.65 -7.95 4.90
C ALA A 102 0.97 -9.37 4.43
N HIS A 103 1.91 -9.53 3.49
CA HIS A 103 2.36 -10.84 3.07
C HIS A 103 2.98 -11.63 4.23
N PHE A 104 3.82 -10.99 5.06
CA PHE A 104 4.40 -11.59 6.26
C PHE A 104 3.32 -12.08 7.26
N PHE A 105 2.25 -11.32 7.45
CA PHE A 105 1.11 -11.69 8.28
C PHE A 105 0.04 -12.52 7.55
N GLN A 106 0.34 -13.02 6.34
CA GLN A 106 -0.54 -13.88 5.54
C GLN A 106 -1.92 -13.26 5.23
N LEU A 107 -1.98 -11.93 5.12
CA LEU A 107 -3.18 -11.24 4.66
C LEU A 107 -3.32 -11.41 3.15
N SER A 108 -4.54 -11.50 2.65
CA SER A 108 -4.81 -11.44 1.21
C SER A 108 -4.65 -10.02 0.67
N LEU A 109 -4.45 -9.88 -0.64
CA LEU A 109 -4.44 -8.58 -1.32
C LEU A 109 -5.73 -7.80 -1.06
N THR A 110 -6.88 -8.47 -1.11
CA THR A 110 -8.19 -7.88 -0.82
C THR A 110 -8.25 -7.29 0.58
N ASN A 111 -7.75 -8.00 1.59
CA ASN A 111 -7.72 -7.51 2.97
C ASN A 111 -6.75 -6.34 3.11
N LEU A 112 -5.57 -6.42 2.48
CA LEU A 112 -4.60 -5.33 2.48
C LEU A 112 -5.17 -4.04 1.87
N VAL A 113 -5.86 -4.10 0.74
CA VAL A 113 -6.48 -2.92 0.10
C VAL A 113 -7.62 -2.40 0.96
N SER A 114 -8.47 -3.30 1.47
CA SER A 114 -9.60 -2.92 2.33
C SER A 114 -9.15 -2.18 3.58
N GLU A 115 -8.13 -2.69 4.27
CA GLU A 115 -7.58 -2.06 5.47
C GLU A 115 -6.88 -0.74 5.16
N TYR A 116 -6.18 -0.64 4.02
CA TYR A 116 -5.61 0.63 3.59
C TYR A 116 -6.69 1.70 3.41
N LEU A 117 -7.77 1.39 2.68
CA LEU A 117 -8.87 2.33 2.46
C LEU A 117 -9.61 2.68 3.75
N ARG A 118 -9.79 1.70 4.65
CA ARG A 118 -10.38 1.95 5.97
C ARG A 118 -9.52 2.92 6.79
N LEU A 119 -8.20 2.79 6.74
CA LEU A 119 -7.27 3.68 7.43
C LEU A 119 -7.26 5.09 6.84
N GLU A 120 -7.22 5.23 5.52
CA GLU A 120 -7.30 6.53 4.85
C GLU A 120 -8.58 7.28 5.24
N TRP A 121 -9.74 6.60 5.22
CA TRP A 121 -10.98 7.20 5.68
C TRP A 121 -10.93 7.60 7.16
N SER A 122 -10.45 6.68 8.02
CA SER A 122 -10.35 6.93 9.46
C SER A 122 -9.45 8.13 9.79
N LEU A 123 -8.39 8.35 9.01
CA LEU A 123 -7.51 9.52 9.13
C LEU A 123 -8.22 10.79 8.67
N ALA A 124 -8.88 10.76 7.50
CA ALA A 124 -9.62 11.89 6.95
C ALA A 124 -10.79 12.33 7.86
N THR A 125 -11.37 11.40 8.62
CA THR A 125 -12.48 11.67 9.54
C THR A 125 -12.09 11.64 11.02
N ARG A 126 -10.79 11.66 11.36
CA ARG A 126 -10.32 11.46 12.75
C ARG A 126 -10.93 12.42 13.78
N ALA A 127 -11.29 13.63 13.37
CA ALA A 127 -11.93 14.63 14.23
C ALA A 127 -13.45 14.43 14.41
N GLN A 128 -14.02 13.40 13.79
CA GLN A 128 -15.47 13.14 13.78
C GLN A 128 -15.74 11.81 14.50
N VAL A 129 -16.69 11.84 15.42
CA VAL A 129 -17.18 10.64 16.11
C VAL A 129 -18.10 9.87 15.15
N ASP A 130 -17.93 8.55 15.05
CA ASP A 130 -18.78 7.62 14.30
C ASP A 130 -18.94 7.87 12.79
N ALA A 131 -17.92 8.44 12.13
CA ALA A 131 -17.96 8.64 10.69
C ALA A 131 -17.92 7.31 9.90
N ALA A 132 -19.08 6.84 9.47
CA ALA A 132 -19.20 5.66 8.62
C ALA A 132 -18.52 5.89 7.25
N LEU A 133 -17.95 4.82 6.68
CA LEU A 133 -17.40 4.83 5.33
C LEU A 133 -18.49 5.19 4.31
N PRO A 134 -18.21 6.10 3.36
CA PRO A 134 -19.21 6.63 2.45
C PRO A 134 -19.50 5.69 1.26
N VAL A 135 -18.82 4.55 1.18
CA VAL A 135 -18.80 3.63 0.03
C VAL A 135 -18.83 2.17 0.49
N ASP A 136 -19.42 1.32 -0.34
CA ASP A 136 -19.26 -0.13 -0.26
C ASP A 136 -17.80 -0.50 -0.59
N LEU A 137 -16.99 -0.69 0.45
CA LEU A 137 -15.58 -1.06 0.32
C LEU A 137 -15.40 -2.36 -0.46
N ALA A 138 -16.29 -3.34 -0.30
CA ALA A 138 -16.15 -4.62 -0.99
C ALA A 138 -16.27 -4.41 -2.50
N ARG A 139 -17.25 -3.61 -2.94
CA ARG A 139 -17.40 -3.24 -4.35
C ARG A 139 -16.21 -2.44 -4.87
N LEU A 140 -15.76 -1.43 -4.12
CA LEU A 140 -14.63 -0.60 -4.53
C LEU A 140 -13.35 -1.44 -4.70
N VAL A 141 -13.04 -2.30 -3.73
CA VAL A 141 -11.88 -3.19 -3.79
C VAL A 141 -12.00 -4.15 -4.97
N ALA A 142 -13.19 -4.72 -5.20
CA ALA A 142 -13.41 -5.57 -6.37
C ALA A 142 -13.14 -4.82 -7.68
N ASP A 143 -13.61 -3.57 -7.81
CA ASP A 143 -13.40 -2.75 -9.00
C ASP A 143 -11.92 -2.41 -9.24
N LEU A 144 -11.17 -2.13 -8.17
CA LEU A 144 -9.72 -1.87 -8.24
C LEU A 144 -8.92 -3.11 -8.64
N LEU A 145 -9.35 -4.29 -8.19
CA LEU A 145 -8.64 -5.55 -8.42
C LEU A 145 -9.09 -6.28 -9.70
N LYS A 146 -10.24 -5.93 -10.28
CA LYS A 146 -10.76 -6.52 -11.53
C LYS A 146 -9.75 -6.54 -12.69
N PRO A 147 -9.01 -5.46 -12.99
CA PRO A 147 -8.02 -5.47 -14.08
C PRO A 147 -6.92 -6.53 -13.89
N GLN A 148 -6.56 -6.81 -12.64
CA GLN A 148 -5.48 -7.75 -12.28
C GLN A 148 -5.93 -9.21 -12.40
N LEU A 149 -7.19 -9.51 -12.10
CA LEU A 149 -7.75 -10.86 -12.23
C LEU A 149 -7.84 -11.31 -13.69
N ALA A 150 -7.89 -10.37 -14.64
CA ALA A 150 -7.87 -10.67 -16.07
C ALA A 150 -6.49 -11.16 -16.56
N GLU A 151 -5.39 -10.65 -15.98
CA GLU A 151 -4.02 -11.04 -16.34
C GLU A 151 -3.62 -12.41 -15.78
N ILE A 152 -4.30 -12.89 -14.72
CA ILE A 152 -4.06 -14.22 -14.12
C ILE A 152 -4.63 -15.36 -14.99
N ARG A 153 -5.45 -15.07 -16.01
CA ARG A 153 -6.09 -16.10 -16.87
C ARG A 153 -5.24 -16.60 -18.05
N VAL A 154 -3.96 -16.22 -18.15
CA VAL A 154 -3.08 -16.67 -19.26
C VAL A 154 -1.88 -17.45 -18.73
N VAL A 155 -2.13 -18.47 -17.90
CA VAL A 155 -1.22 -19.63 -17.76
C VAL A 155 -2.10 -20.85 -17.50
N ALA A 156 -2.59 -21.48 -18.57
CA ALA A 156 -3.18 -22.81 -18.56
C ALA A 156 -2.48 -23.63 -19.65
#